data_AF-A0A3D6B215-F1
#
_entry.id   AF-A0A3D6B215-F1
#
_cell.length_a   1.000
_cell.length_b   1.000
_cell.length_c   1.000
_cell.angle_alpha   90.00
_cell.angle_beta   90.00
_cell.angle_gamma   90.00
#
_symmetry.space_group_name_H-M   'P 1'
#
loop_
_entity.id
_entity.type
_entity.pdbx_description
1 polymer ?
#
loop_
_entity_poly.entity_id
_entity_poly.type
_entity_poly.pdbx_seq_one_letter_code
_entity_poly.pdbx_strand_id
1 'polypeptide(L)'
;MRLRAYKEFTYIYLVLDFKSPYFQYLEKDKHEAALDDSGLCEDDLKDELFLAAYHKYQEIQESDPILSLIKTAYKTLHKMQVFLDNIDFNNDIDADGRPLYKPKDVIADIKSISEIRKQLQELEATHKRDLAESGEKVRGDVKLGLLD
;
A
#
# COMPACT_ATOMS: atom_id res chain seq x y z
N MET A 1 -13.45 -7.34 -28.48
CA MET A 1 -13.37 -6.01 -27.82
C MET A 1 -13.32 -6.04 -26.29
N ARG A 2 -13.53 -7.19 -25.60
CA ARG A 2 -13.43 -7.33 -24.13
C ARG A 2 -12.03 -7.52 -23.54
N LEU A 3 -10.97 -7.53 -24.36
CA LEU A 3 -9.60 -7.88 -23.91
C LEU A 3 -8.85 -6.73 -23.25
N ARG A 4 -8.97 -5.49 -23.75
CA ARG A 4 -8.16 -4.36 -23.25
C ARG A 4 -8.61 -3.88 -21.86
N ALA A 5 -9.89 -3.61 -21.70
CA ALA A 5 -10.45 -3.21 -20.40
C ALA A 5 -10.20 -4.26 -19.30
N TYR A 6 -10.19 -5.56 -19.63
CA TYR A 6 -9.86 -6.60 -18.66
C TYR A 6 -8.41 -6.47 -18.18
N LYS A 7 -7.45 -6.27 -19.09
CA LYS A 7 -6.05 -6.05 -18.74
C LYS A 7 -5.86 -4.79 -17.89
N GLU A 8 -6.51 -3.69 -18.29
CA GLU A 8 -6.49 -2.42 -17.57
C GLU A 8 -7.04 -2.55 -16.15
N PHE A 9 -8.18 -3.23 -15.97
CA PHE A 9 -8.73 -3.48 -14.64
C PHE A 9 -7.90 -4.46 -13.82
N THR A 10 -7.28 -5.48 -14.45
CA THR A 10 -6.32 -6.36 -13.77
C THR A 10 -5.15 -5.55 -13.23
N TYR A 11 -4.55 -4.67 -14.04
CA TYR A 11 -3.48 -3.79 -13.61
C TYR A 11 -3.92 -2.87 -12.46
N ILE A 12 -5.04 -2.17 -12.61
CA ILE A 12 -5.60 -1.28 -11.58
C ILE A 12 -5.82 -2.03 -10.28
N TYR A 13 -6.43 -3.21 -10.33
CA TYR A 13 -6.64 -4.06 -9.16
C TYR A 13 -5.32 -4.46 -8.50
N LEU A 14 -4.37 -4.97 -9.27
CA LEU A 14 -3.09 -5.45 -8.77
C LEU A 14 -2.29 -4.32 -8.08
N VAL A 15 -2.33 -3.10 -8.63
CA VAL A 15 -1.58 -1.96 -8.10
C VAL A 15 -2.28 -1.29 -6.91
N LEU A 16 -3.61 -1.13 -6.98
CA LEU A 16 -4.35 -0.24 -6.07
C LEU A 16 -5.23 -0.95 -5.03
N ASP A 17 -5.81 -2.11 -5.32
CA ASP A 17 -6.79 -2.74 -4.44
C ASP A 17 -6.10 -3.31 -3.18
N PHE A 18 -6.64 -3.02 -1.99
CA PHE A 18 -6.11 -3.59 -0.74
C PHE A 18 -6.20 -5.12 -0.66
N LYS A 19 -7.07 -5.75 -1.43
CA LYS A 19 -7.23 -7.22 -1.57
C LYS A 19 -6.24 -7.81 -2.56
N SER A 20 -5.48 -6.97 -3.29
CA SER A 20 -4.47 -7.43 -4.23
C SER A 20 -3.41 -8.29 -3.53
N PRO A 21 -2.93 -9.37 -4.18
CA PRO A 21 -1.76 -10.10 -3.70
C PRO A 21 -0.50 -9.21 -3.62
N TYR A 22 -0.46 -8.10 -4.37
CA TYR A 22 0.67 -7.18 -4.40
C TYR A 22 0.51 -6.01 -3.45
N PHE A 23 -0.50 -5.99 -2.59
CA PHE A 23 -0.72 -4.88 -1.66
C PHE A 23 0.54 -4.54 -0.84
N GLN A 24 1.27 -5.57 -0.40
CA GLN A 24 2.48 -5.44 0.42
C GLN A 24 3.78 -5.22 -0.38
N TYR A 25 3.72 -5.25 -1.71
CA TYR A 25 4.91 -5.07 -2.56
C TYR A 25 5.32 -3.59 -2.57
N LEU A 26 6.62 -3.31 -2.73
CA LEU A 26 7.11 -1.96 -3.00
C LEU A 26 6.49 -1.42 -4.28
N GLU A 27 6.24 -0.12 -4.38
CA GLU A 27 5.49 0.43 -5.54
C GLU A 27 6.18 0.14 -6.87
N LYS A 28 7.52 0.15 -6.92
CA LYS A 28 8.27 -0.22 -8.12
C LYS A 28 8.08 -1.69 -8.50
N ASP A 29 8.32 -2.60 -7.57
CA ASP A 29 8.17 -4.05 -7.80
C ASP A 29 6.71 -4.41 -8.15
N LYS A 30 5.76 -3.70 -7.52
CA LYS A 30 4.32 -3.83 -7.78
C LYS A 30 3.95 -3.41 -9.19
N HIS A 31 4.47 -2.26 -9.65
CA HIS A 31 4.26 -1.75 -11.00
C HIS A 31 4.78 -2.75 -12.05
N GLU A 32 6.02 -3.20 -11.89
CA GLU A 32 6.67 -4.14 -12.80
C GLU A 32 5.92 -5.49 -12.86
N ALA A 33 5.55 -6.06 -11.71
CA ALA A 33 4.78 -7.31 -11.64
C ALA A 33 3.36 -7.15 -12.22
N ALA A 34 2.69 -6.02 -11.98
CA ALA A 34 1.35 -5.76 -12.51
C ALA A 34 1.34 -5.58 -14.03
N LEU A 35 2.38 -4.97 -14.63
CA LEU A 35 2.53 -4.89 -16.08
C LEU A 35 2.63 -6.28 -16.72
N ASP A 36 3.47 -7.14 -16.14
CA ASP A 36 3.67 -8.51 -16.65
C ASP A 36 2.37 -9.33 -16.58
N ASP A 37 1.72 -9.37 -15.42
CA ASP A 37 0.50 -10.15 -15.21
C ASP A 37 -0.71 -9.64 -15.98
N SER A 38 -0.81 -8.32 -16.17
CA SER A 38 -1.87 -7.73 -16.99
C SER A 38 -1.58 -7.85 -18.49
N GLY A 39 -0.33 -8.09 -18.88
CA GLY A 39 0.12 -8.07 -20.27
C GLY A 39 -0.08 -6.71 -20.93
N LEU A 40 0.09 -5.62 -20.16
CA LEU A 40 0.14 -4.24 -20.64
C LEU A 40 1.60 -3.77 -20.75
N CYS A 41 1.81 -2.70 -21.50
CA CYS A 41 3.08 -1.97 -21.51
C CYS A 41 2.89 -0.52 -21.07
N GLU A 42 4.00 0.20 -20.86
CA GLU A 42 4.00 1.61 -20.45
C GLU A 42 3.19 2.53 -21.37
N ASP A 43 3.13 2.23 -22.67
CA ASP A 43 2.36 3.02 -23.62
C ASP A 43 0.84 2.83 -23.45
N ASP A 44 0.39 1.66 -23.01
CA ASP A 44 -1.02 1.41 -22.72
C ASP A 44 -1.50 2.24 -21.52
N LEU A 45 -0.60 2.54 -20.57
CA LEU A 45 -0.91 3.32 -19.36
C LEU A 45 -1.06 4.82 -19.64
N LYS A 46 -0.71 5.30 -20.84
CA LYS A 46 -0.83 6.71 -21.24
C LYS A 46 -2.22 7.07 -21.75
N ASP A 47 -3.12 6.10 -21.86
CA ASP A 47 -4.49 6.31 -22.30
C ASP A 47 -5.28 7.14 -21.28
N GLU A 48 -5.95 8.20 -21.75
CA GLU A 48 -6.66 9.13 -20.87
C GLU A 48 -7.82 8.46 -20.10
N LEU A 49 -8.51 7.50 -20.72
CA LEU A 49 -9.62 6.80 -20.08
C LEU A 49 -9.09 5.83 -19.02
N PHE A 50 -7.98 5.15 -19.30
CA PHE A 50 -7.27 4.35 -18.32
C PHE A 50 -6.84 5.19 -17.11
N LEU A 51 -6.18 6.34 -17.34
CA LEU A 51 -5.73 7.23 -16.26
C LEU A 51 -6.91 7.74 -15.43
N ALA A 52 -8.02 8.13 -16.07
CA ALA A 52 -9.23 8.54 -15.37
C ALA A 52 -9.80 7.40 -14.50
N ALA A 53 -9.83 6.17 -15.01
CA ALA A 53 -10.27 4.99 -14.24
C ALA A 53 -9.32 4.67 -13.08
N TYR A 54 -8.02 4.72 -13.30
CA TYR A 54 -6.97 4.52 -12.30
C TYR A 54 -7.12 5.52 -11.16
N HIS A 55 -7.19 6.82 -11.47
CA HIS A 55 -7.34 7.86 -10.45
C HIS A 55 -8.66 7.76 -9.71
N LYS A 56 -9.76 7.43 -10.41
CA LYS A 56 -11.05 7.26 -9.74
C LYS A 56 -11.04 6.09 -8.77
N TYR A 57 -10.42 4.99 -9.17
CA TYR A 57 -10.29 3.82 -8.30
C TYR A 57 -9.36 4.10 -7.12
N GLN A 58 -8.25 4.80 -7.36
CA GLN A 58 -7.34 5.25 -6.30
C GLN A 58 -8.08 6.11 -5.27
N GLU A 59 -8.89 7.07 -5.71
CA GLU A 59 -9.72 7.91 -4.83
C GLU A 59 -10.67 7.06 -3.97
N ILE A 60 -11.30 6.04 -4.56
CA ILE A 60 -12.18 5.11 -3.81
C ILE A 60 -11.38 4.35 -2.75
N GLN A 61 -10.19 3.84 -3.08
CA GLN A 61 -9.34 3.12 -2.13
C GLN A 61 -8.81 4.04 -1.01
N GLU A 62 -8.48 5.29 -1.34
CA GLU A 62 -7.96 6.28 -0.41
C GLU A 62 -9.05 6.96 0.43
N SER A 63 -10.32 6.85 0.02
CA SER A 63 -11.47 7.36 0.79
C SER A 63 -11.64 6.66 2.14
N ASP A 64 -11.00 5.50 2.33
CA ASP A 64 -10.94 4.80 3.59
C ASP A 64 -9.81 5.35 4.48
N PRO A 65 -10.13 6.11 5.54
CA PRO A 65 -9.11 6.77 6.36
C PRO A 65 -8.21 5.78 7.10
N ILE A 66 -8.72 4.60 7.43
CA ILE A 66 -7.99 3.57 8.18
C ILE A 66 -6.98 2.90 7.23
N LEU A 67 -7.39 2.52 6.03
CA LEU A 67 -6.47 1.95 5.03
C LEU A 67 -5.40 2.96 4.60
N SER A 68 -5.76 4.23 4.43
CA SER A 68 -4.82 5.31 4.14
C SER A 68 -3.76 5.49 5.24
N LEU A 69 -4.20 5.43 6.51
CA LEU A 69 -3.30 5.48 7.67
C LEU A 69 -2.36 4.26 7.71
N ILE A 70 -2.88 3.05 7.48
CA ILE A 70 -2.08 1.81 7.44
C ILE A 70 -1.02 1.89 6.33
N LYS A 71 -1.40 2.35 5.12
CA LYS A 71 -0.46 2.55 4.00
C LYS A 71 0.65 3.52 4.37
N THR A 72 0.30 4.63 5.02
CA THR A 72 1.27 5.63 5.50
C THR A 72 2.22 5.04 6.54
N ALA A 73 1.71 4.24 7.47
CA ALA A 73 2.51 3.60 8.50
C ALA A 73 3.52 2.61 7.90
N TYR A 74 3.13 1.77 6.94
CA TYR A 74 4.06 0.87 6.24
C TYR A 74 5.12 1.63 5.45
N LYS A 75 4.76 2.74 4.77
CA LYS A 75 5.74 3.61 4.09
C LYS A 75 6.77 4.17 5.08
N THR A 76 6.36 4.54 6.29
CA THR A 76 7.27 5.01 7.33
C THR A 76 8.17 3.89 7.85
N LEU A 77 7.63 2.70 8.13
CA LEU A 77 8.44 1.54 8.56
C LEU A 77 9.50 1.18 7.52
N HIS A 78 9.18 1.27 6.23
CA HIS A 78 10.16 1.04 5.16
C HIS A 78 11.28 2.08 5.18
N LYS A 79 10.97 3.38 5.35
CA LYS A 79 11.99 4.42 5.49
C LYS A 79 12.89 4.17 6.70
N MET A 80 12.33 3.70 7.82
CA MET A 80 13.10 3.30 8.99
C MET A 80 14.01 2.11 8.69
N GLN A 81 13.52 1.10 7.96
CA GLN A 81 14.34 -0.03 7.53
C GLN A 81 15.52 0.43 6.65
N VAL A 82 15.26 1.26 5.64
CA VAL A 82 16.32 1.82 4.78
C VAL A 82 17.33 2.62 5.60
N PHE A 83 16.86 3.43 6.56
CA PHE A 83 17.76 4.15 7.46
C PHE A 83 18.67 3.18 8.24
N LEU A 84 18.08 2.14 8.85
CA LEU A 84 18.82 1.13 9.62
C LEU A 84 19.84 0.35 8.77
N ASP A 85 19.48 0.02 7.53
CA ASP A 85 20.37 -0.69 6.58
C ASP A 85 21.60 0.15 6.19
N ASN A 86 21.52 1.48 6.32
CA ASN A 86 22.59 2.41 5.96
C ASN A 86 23.45 2.87 7.15
N ILE A 87 23.17 2.42 8.38
CA ILE A 87 23.98 2.78 9.55
C ILE A 87 25.37 2.14 9.45
N ASP A 88 26.42 2.96 9.59
CA ASP A 88 27.80 2.51 9.75
C ASP A 88 28.32 2.89 11.13
N PHE A 89 28.33 1.92 12.05
CA PHE A 89 28.79 2.13 13.43
C PHE A 89 30.25 2.60 13.56
N ASN A 90 31.08 2.46 12.53
CA ASN A 90 32.48 2.88 12.55
C ASN A 90 32.68 4.30 12.01
N ASN A 91 31.85 4.72 11.04
CA ASN A 91 32.04 5.97 10.32
C ASN A 91 30.97 7.03 10.67
N ASP A 92 29.84 6.63 11.22
CA ASP A 92 28.80 7.54 11.70
C ASP A 92 29.18 8.07 13.09
N ILE A 93 30.10 9.03 13.10
CA ILE A 93 30.61 9.68 14.30
C ILE A 93 30.31 11.19 14.27
N ASP A 94 30.13 11.80 15.44
CA ASP A 94 29.98 13.24 15.57
C ASP A 94 31.31 13.99 15.41
N ALA A 95 31.26 15.32 15.50
CA ALA A 95 32.45 16.17 15.40
C ALA A 95 33.50 15.91 16.50
N ASP A 96 33.09 15.31 17.62
CA ASP A 96 33.94 14.94 18.74
C ASP A 96 34.46 13.49 18.62
N GLY A 97 34.13 12.79 17.53
CA GLY A 97 34.52 11.41 17.27
C GLY A 97 33.71 10.36 18.03
N ARG A 98 32.54 10.72 18.57
CA ARG A 98 31.66 9.80 19.29
C ARG A 98 30.67 9.15 18.33
N PRO A 99 30.34 7.85 18.49
CA PRO A 99 29.33 7.19 17.65
C PRO A 99 27.98 7.91 17.72
N LEU A 100 27.42 8.24 16.54
CA LEU A 100 26.08 8.84 16.41
C LEU A 100 24.99 7.85 16.83
N TYR A 101 25.20 6.56 16.56
CA TYR A 101 24.23 5.50 16.83
C TYR A 101 24.82 4.44 17.74
N LYS A 102 24.14 4.16 18.85
CA LYS A 102 24.55 3.10 19.77
C LYS A 102 23.90 1.79 19.35
N PRO A 103 24.65 0.66 19.26
CA PRO A 103 24.08 -0.63 18.87
C PRO A 103 22.87 -1.06 19.71
N LYS A 104 22.86 -0.74 21.01
CA LYS A 104 21.74 -1.04 21.91
C LYS A 104 20.46 -0.30 21.49
N ASP A 105 20.57 0.95 21.10
CA ASP A 105 19.43 1.78 20.72
C ASP A 105 18.90 1.31 19.35
N VAL A 106 19.79 0.99 18.41
CA VAL A 106 19.43 0.39 17.12
C VAL A 106 18.68 -0.95 17.29
N ILE A 107 19.12 -1.82 18.20
CA ILE A 107 18.41 -3.08 18.51
C ILE A 107 17.01 -2.80 19.09
N ALA A 108 16.87 -1.77 19.93
CA ALA A 108 15.58 -1.37 20.47
C ALA A 108 14.63 -0.88 19.37
N ASP A 109 15.14 -0.06 18.44
CA ASP A 109 14.37 0.45 17.30
C ASP A 109 13.89 -0.69 16.39
N ILE A 110 14.75 -1.68 16.09
CA ILE A 110 14.37 -2.88 15.32
C ILE A 110 13.23 -3.64 16.01
N LYS A 111 13.30 -3.79 17.33
CA LYS A 111 12.25 -4.45 18.10
C LYS A 111 10.93 -3.67 18.00
N SER A 112 10.97 -2.35 18.17
CA SER A 112 9.78 -1.49 18.03
C SER A 112 9.18 -1.57 16.62
N ILE A 113 9.99 -1.59 15.56
CA ILE A 113 9.53 -1.80 14.18
C ILE A 113 8.79 -3.15 14.05
N SER A 114 9.34 -4.22 14.62
CA SER A 114 8.68 -5.54 14.58
C SER A 114 7.34 -5.55 15.31
N GLU A 115 7.22 -4.85 16.44
CA GLU A 115 5.98 -4.75 17.21
C GLU A 115 4.92 -3.94 16.46
N ILE A 116 5.30 -2.78 15.91
CA ILE A 116 4.39 -1.93 15.10
C ILE A 116 3.90 -2.70 13.88
N ARG A 117 4.78 -3.44 13.20
CA ARG A 117 4.40 -4.25 12.03
C ARG A 117 3.30 -5.26 12.36
N LYS A 118 3.40 -5.95 13.52
CA LYS A 118 2.37 -6.90 13.96
C LYS A 118 1.04 -6.21 14.23
N GLN A 119 1.06 -5.06 14.91
CA GLN A 119 -0.15 -4.28 15.20
C GLN A 119 -0.83 -3.78 13.92
N LEU A 120 -0.06 -3.31 12.94
CA LEU A 120 -0.59 -2.89 11.64
C LEU A 120 -1.23 -4.05 10.87
N GLN A 121 -0.61 -5.24 10.89
CA GLN A 121 -1.19 -6.45 10.27
C GLN A 121 -2.52 -6.84 10.91
N GLU A 122 -2.62 -6.76 12.23
CA GLU A 122 -3.84 -7.07 12.97
C GLU A 122 -4.95 -6.04 12.70
N LEU A 123 -4.60 -4.74 12.69
CA LEU A 123 -5.52 -3.65 12.35
C LEU A 123 -6.02 -3.80 10.92
N GLU A 124 -5.13 -4.08 9.97
CA GLU A 124 -5.47 -4.32 8.56
C GLU A 124 -6.42 -5.51 8.39
N ALA A 125 -6.13 -6.64 9.04
CA ALA A 125 -6.97 -7.83 8.98
C ALA A 125 -8.36 -7.59 9.59
N THR A 126 -8.43 -6.81 10.66
CA THR A 126 -9.70 -6.47 11.33
C THR A 126 -10.53 -5.54 10.48
N HIS A 127 -9.95 -4.46 9.99
CA HIS A 127 -10.64 -3.51 9.15
C HIS A 127 -11.13 -4.13 7.83
N LYS A 128 -10.34 -5.02 7.22
CA LYS A 128 -10.77 -5.77 6.02
C LYS A 128 -11.94 -6.71 6.30
N ARG A 129 -12.00 -7.34 7.49
CA ARG A 129 -13.17 -8.13 7.91
C ARG A 129 -14.41 -7.25 8.07
N ASP A 130 -14.27 -6.12 8.76
CA ASP A 130 -15.37 -5.17 8.97
C ASP A 130 -15.93 -4.62 7.64
N LEU A 131 -15.06 -4.33 6.67
CA LEU A 131 -15.45 -3.93 5.31
C LEU A 131 -16.17 -5.05 4.54
N ALA A 132 -15.77 -6.30 4.73
CA ALA A 132 -16.45 -7.44 4.08
C ALA A 132 -17.84 -7.66 4.68
N GLU A 133 -17.97 -7.62 6.00
CA GLU A 133 -19.24 -7.82 6.72
C GLU A 133 -20.22 -6.66 6.50
N SER A 134 -19.72 -5.42 6.38
CA SER A 134 -20.55 -4.25 6.04
C SER A 134 -20.93 -4.21 4.56
N GLY A 135 -20.06 -4.67 3.66
CA GLY A 135 -20.30 -4.72 2.21
C GLY A 135 -21.29 -5.80 1.76
N GLU A 136 -21.44 -6.89 2.52
CA GLU A 136 -22.42 -7.95 2.23
C GLU A 136 -23.88 -7.47 2.32
N LYS A 137 -24.17 -6.39 3.06
CA LYS A 137 -25.53 -5.81 3.13
C LYS A 137 -25.94 -4.99 1.90
N VAL A 138 -25.02 -4.63 1.00
CA VAL A 138 -25.29 -3.67 -0.11
C VAL A 138 -25.00 -4.27 -1.49
N ARG A 139 -25.21 -5.58 -1.64
CA ARG A 139 -25.34 -6.21 -2.97
C ARG A 139 -26.65 -6.98 -3.05
N GLY A 140 -27.76 -6.26 -3.14
CA GLY A 140 -29.04 -6.90 -3.43
C GLY A 140 -30.32 -6.08 -3.24
N ASP A 141 -30.34 -5.06 -2.37
CA ASP A 141 -31.57 -4.30 -2.12
C ASP A 141 -31.38 -2.79 -2.36
N VAL A 142 -31.74 -2.38 -3.58
CA VAL A 142 -32.10 -1.00 -3.86
C VAL A 142 -33.42 -0.70 -3.16
N LYS A 143 -33.42 0.23 -2.21
CA LYS A 143 -34.38 1.36 -2.17
C LYS A 143 -33.78 2.53 -1.40
N LEU A 144 -33.29 3.54 -2.11
CA LEU A 144 -33.48 4.92 -1.67
C LEU A 144 -34.41 5.60 -2.69
N GLY A 145 -35.69 5.25 -2.57
CA GLY A 145 -36.75 6.04 -3.17
C GLY A 145 -37.06 7.18 -2.22
N LEU A 146 -36.72 8.40 -2.63
CA LEU A 146 -37.59 9.57 -2.70
C LEU A 146 -36.68 10.81 -2.84
N LEU A 147 -36.52 11.21 -4.10
CA LEU A 147 -36.49 12.63 -4.46
C LEU A 147 -37.91 13.15 -4.18
N ASP A 148 -38.02 14.33 -3.58
CA ASP A 148 -39.24 15.15 -3.67
C ASP A 148 -39.51 15.54 -5.13
#